data_AF-A0A7Y1YLV3-F1
#
_entry.id   AF-A0A7Y1YLV3-F1
#
_cell.length_a   1.000
_cell.length_b   1.000
_cell.length_c   1.000
_cell.angle_alpha   90.00
_cell.angle_beta   90.00
_cell.angle_gamma   90.00
#
_symmetry.space_group_name_H-M   'P 1'
#
loop_
_entity.id
_entity.type
_entity.pdbx_description
1 polymer ?
#
loop_
_entity_poly.entity_id
_entity_poly.type
_entity_poly.pdbx_seq_one_letter_code
_entity_poly.pdbx_strand_id
1 'polypeptide(L)'
;LNPGHQISLDEWVNSPVGPGSAVPLRSGMALQVDVIPATGTPYFTTNIEDGIALADHQLRSEFAARYPNAWERIEARRAFMQDELGINLHPDVLPFSNIPAYLPPFLLRPDRAMTMLE
;
A
#
# COMPACT_ATOMS: atom_id res chain seq x y z
N LEU A 1 6.17 -13.20 -8.44
CA LEU A 1 5.44 -12.48 -7.38
C LEU A 1 6.46 -11.58 -6.69
N ASN A 2 6.46 -10.28 -6.97
CA ASN A 2 7.15 -9.30 -6.15
C ASN A 2 6.05 -8.46 -5.51
N PRO A 3 5.43 -8.89 -4.40
CA PRO A 3 4.35 -8.11 -3.81
C PRO A 3 4.85 -6.83 -3.12
N GLY A 4 6.16 -6.57 -3.16
CA GLY A 4 6.76 -5.41 -2.51
C GLY A 4 8.19 -5.63 -2.02
N HIS A 5 8.73 -4.56 -1.42
CA HIS A 5 10.03 -4.54 -0.77
C HIS A 5 10.00 -3.62 0.46
N GLN A 6 11.00 -3.73 1.33
CA GLN A 6 11.18 -2.76 2.39
C GLN A 6 11.67 -1.44 1.80
N ILE A 7 11.17 -0.35 2.39
CA ILE A 7 11.54 1.02 2.08
C ILE A 7 12.16 1.67 3.33
N SER A 8 13.04 2.63 3.12
CA SER A 8 13.60 3.47 4.18
C SER A 8 14.07 4.79 3.57
N LEU A 9 15.23 5.30 3.97
CA LEU A 9 15.92 6.40 3.27
C LEU A 9 16.32 6.03 1.85
N ASP A 10 16.48 4.73 1.58
CA ASP A 10 16.63 4.17 0.24
C ASP A 10 15.28 3.63 -0.24
N GLU A 11 15.04 3.70 -1.55
CA GLU A 11 13.82 3.20 -2.18
C GLU A 11 13.74 1.68 -2.01
N TRP A 12 14.82 0.95 -2.31
CA TRP A 12 14.81 -0.51 -2.27
C TRP A 12 15.87 -1.06 -1.33
N VAL A 13 15.49 -1.31 -0.08
CA VAL A 13 16.43 -1.82 0.94
C VAL A 13 16.66 -3.33 0.78
N ASN A 14 15.59 -4.11 0.79
CA ASN A 14 15.59 -5.56 0.61
C ASN A 14 14.16 -6.05 0.33
N SER A 15 14.01 -7.27 -0.20
CA SER A 15 12.69 -7.92 -0.27
C SER A 15 12.64 -9.12 0.67
N PRO A 16 11.81 -9.09 1.73
CA PRO A 16 11.58 -10.23 2.60
C PRO A 16 10.62 -11.25 1.98
N VAL A 17 10.09 -10.99 0.78
CA VAL A 17 9.05 -11.80 0.16
C VAL A 17 9.61 -12.64 -0.99
N GLY A 18 9.41 -13.94 -0.91
CA GLY A 18 9.81 -14.90 -1.93
C GLY A 18 9.31 -16.31 -1.60
N PRO A 19 9.39 -17.26 -2.56
CA PRO A 19 9.00 -18.64 -2.32
C PRO A 19 9.73 -19.24 -1.12
N GLY A 20 8.97 -19.68 -0.11
CA GLY A 20 9.52 -20.29 1.11
C GLY A 20 10.26 -19.31 2.04
N SER A 21 10.07 -17.99 1.88
CA SER A 21 10.72 -17.01 2.77
C SER A 21 10.32 -17.25 4.23
N ALA A 22 11.33 -17.37 5.09
CA ALA A 22 11.19 -17.48 6.54
C ALA A 22 11.51 -16.16 7.26
N VAL A 23 11.67 -15.06 6.51
CA VAL A 23 12.02 -13.77 7.10
C VAL A 23 10.79 -13.21 7.84
N PRO A 24 10.88 -12.99 9.17
CA PRO A 24 9.75 -12.47 9.93
C PRO A 24 9.53 -10.99 9.61
N LEU A 25 8.28 -10.64 9.32
CA LEU A 25 7.82 -9.26 9.30
C LEU A 25 7.61 -8.76 10.73
N ARG A 26 8.11 -7.56 11.03
CA ARG A 26 8.15 -7.02 12.39
C ARG A 26 7.61 -5.60 12.45
N SER A 27 7.10 -5.25 13.63
CA SER A 27 6.76 -3.88 14.00
C SER A 27 7.95 -2.93 13.72
N GLY A 28 7.66 -1.75 13.16
CA GLY A 28 8.63 -0.76 12.72
C GLY A 28 9.11 -0.90 11.28
N MET A 29 8.79 -2.00 10.57
CA MET A 29 9.11 -2.14 9.16
C MET A 29 8.16 -1.29 8.29
N ALA A 30 8.73 -0.59 7.31
CA ALA A 30 7.97 0.05 6.23
C ALA A 30 8.17 -0.74 4.93
N LEU A 31 7.10 -0.91 4.17
CA LEU A 31 7.12 -1.65 2.91
C LEU A 31 6.41 -0.85 1.81
N GLN A 32 6.97 -0.92 0.62
CA GLN A 32 6.24 -0.66 -0.61
C GLN A 32 5.47 -1.92 -0.98
N VAL A 33 4.17 -1.78 -1.18
CA VAL A 33 3.34 -2.73 -1.90
C VAL A 33 3.53 -2.43 -3.38
N ASP A 34 3.82 -3.47 -4.17
CA ASP A 34 4.11 -3.34 -5.60
C ASP A 34 3.33 -4.42 -6.37
N VAL A 35 2.03 -4.20 -6.55
CA VAL A 35 1.16 -5.17 -7.24
C VAL A 35 1.08 -4.81 -8.71
N ILE A 36 1.83 -5.55 -9.51
CA ILE A 36 1.88 -5.43 -10.97
C ILE A 36 1.07 -6.58 -11.57
N PRO A 37 -0.15 -6.35 -12.10
CA PRO A 37 -0.95 -7.40 -12.69
C PRO A 37 -0.27 -7.96 -13.96
N ALA A 38 0.01 -9.26 -13.96
CA ALA A 38 0.45 -9.96 -15.16
C ALA A 38 -0.78 -10.23 -16.05
N THR A 39 -0.90 -9.49 -17.16
CA THR A 39 -2.07 -9.63 -18.06
C THR A 39 -2.08 -10.94 -18.83
N GLY A 40 -0.92 -11.62 -18.95
CA GLY A 40 -0.78 -12.79 -19.83
C GLY A 40 -0.89 -12.45 -21.32
N THR A 41 -0.77 -11.17 -21.68
CA THR A 41 -0.87 -10.67 -23.06
C THR A 41 0.35 -9.80 -23.42
N PRO A 42 0.52 -9.40 -24.70
CA PRO A 42 1.52 -8.42 -25.09
C PRO A 42 1.27 -6.99 -24.55
N TYR A 43 0.12 -6.74 -23.95
CA TYR A 43 -0.29 -5.42 -23.46
C TYR A 43 -0.02 -5.25 -21.96
N PHE A 44 0.42 -4.06 -21.59
CA PHE A 44 0.57 -3.64 -20.20
C PHE A 44 -0.76 -3.14 -19.62
N THR A 45 -0.82 -3.06 -18.29
CA THR A 45 -1.92 -2.47 -17.53
C THR A 45 -1.35 -1.57 -16.44
N THR A 46 -2.21 -0.82 -15.78
CA THR A 46 -1.83 -0.07 -14.58
C THR A 46 -1.45 -1.00 -13.43
N ASN A 47 -0.65 -0.45 -12.54
CA ASN A 47 -0.09 -1.04 -11.33
C ASN A 47 -0.77 -0.42 -10.10
N ILE A 48 -0.63 -1.11 -8.97
CA ILE A 48 -1.04 -0.64 -7.66
C ILE A 48 0.22 -0.56 -6.81
N GLU A 49 0.55 0.65 -6.37
CA GLU A 49 1.71 0.88 -5.51
C GLU A 49 1.27 1.64 -4.26
N ASP A 50 1.65 1.13 -3.09
CA ASP A 50 1.29 1.74 -1.82
C ASP A 50 2.42 1.69 -0.80
N GLY A 51 2.50 2.71 0.04
CA GLY A 51 3.31 2.66 1.26
C GLY A 51 2.50 2.12 2.43
N ILE A 52 3.02 1.09 3.10
CA ILE A 52 2.51 0.59 4.38
C ILE A 52 3.61 0.57 5.44
N ALA A 53 3.21 0.63 6.71
CA ALA A 53 4.07 0.24 7.81
C ALA A 53 3.43 -0.84 8.66
N LEU A 54 4.29 -1.64 9.30
CA LEU A 54 3.89 -2.60 10.31
C LEU A 54 4.09 -1.98 11.68
N ALA A 55 3.05 -2.04 12.51
CA ALA A 55 3.08 -1.50 13.85
C ALA A 55 2.25 -2.39 14.78
N ASP A 56 2.90 -2.98 15.77
CA ASP A 56 2.21 -3.68 16.84
C ASP A 56 1.31 -2.73 17.66
N HIS A 57 0.58 -3.29 18.62
CA HIS A 57 -0.32 -2.53 19.49
C HIS A 57 0.37 -1.35 20.19
N GLN A 58 1.60 -1.52 20.69
CA GLN A 58 2.32 -0.47 21.41
C GLN A 58 2.67 0.67 20.45
N LEU A 59 3.28 0.35 19.31
CA LEU A 59 3.68 1.34 18.32
C LEU A 59 2.48 2.10 17.74
N ARG A 60 1.35 1.41 17.49
CA ARG A 60 0.11 2.07 17.06
C ARG A 60 -0.42 3.05 18.10
N SER A 61 -0.43 2.66 19.37
CA SER A 61 -0.91 3.51 20.46
C SER A 61 -0.05 4.78 20.60
N GLU A 62 1.28 4.62 20.56
CA GLU A 62 2.23 5.74 20.62
C GLU A 62 2.10 6.66 19.40
N PHE A 63 1.97 6.08 18.19
CA PHE A 63 1.80 6.84 16.95
C PHE A 63 0.50 7.64 16.95
N ALA A 64 -0.62 7.02 17.36
CA ALA A 64 -1.92 7.66 17.43
C ALA A 64 -1.92 8.86 18.39
N ALA A 65 -1.28 8.70 19.57
CA ALA A 65 -1.17 9.78 20.55
C ALA A 65 -0.28 10.93 20.06
N ARG A 66 0.82 10.63 19.37
CA ARG A 66 1.81 11.62 18.93
C ARG A 66 1.41 12.34 17.64
N TYR A 67 0.70 11.66 16.75
CA TYR A 67 0.35 12.13 15.41
C TYR A 67 -1.15 11.93 15.10
N PRO A 68 -2.06 12.57 15.86
CA PRO A 68 -3.51 12.29 15.77
C PRO A 68 -4.07 12.54 14.37
N ASN A 69 -3.64 13.60 13.68
CA ASN A 69 -4.11 13.90 12.32
C ASN A 69 -3.64 12.85 11.30
N ALA A 70 -2.45 12.27 11.50
CA ALA A 70 -1.97 11.20 10.63
C ALA A 70 -2.74 9.90 10.92
N TRP A 71 -3.00 9.62 12.19
CA TRP A 71 -3.81 8.50 12.62
C TRP A 71 -5.22 8.54 12.04
N GLU A 72 -5.88 9.71 12.07
CA GLU A 72 -7.20 9.88 11.45
C GLU A 72 -7.21 9.51 9.96
N ARG A 73 -6.18 9.92 9.19
CA ARG A 73 -6.05 9.53 7.78
C ARG A 73 -5.84 8.03 7.61
N ILE A 74 -5.06 7.40 8.49
CA ILE A 74 -4.83 5.94 8.46
C ILE A 74 -6.16 5.22 8.69
N GLU A 75 -6.93 5.61 9.72
CA GLU A 75 -8.23 5.00 10.01
C GLU A 75 -9.23 5.21 8.88
N ALA A 76 -9.28 6.41 8.28
CA ALA A 76 -10.14 6.68 7.12
C ALA A 76 -9.77 5.78 5.92
N ARG A 77 -8.47 5.56 5.68
CA ARG A 77 -8.00 4.64 4.63
C ARG A 77 -8.33 3.19 4.95
N ARG A 78 -8.20 2.76 6.21
CA ARG A 78 -8.59 1.41 6.65
C ARG A 78 -10.09 1.18 6.44
N ALA A 79 -10.93 2.16 6.80
CA ALA A 79 -12.37 2.12 6.55
C ALA A 79 -12.67 2.00 5.05
N PHE A 80 -12.06 2.86 4.20
CA PHE A 80 -12.21 2.75 2.74
C PHE A 80 -11.82 1.36 2.20
N MET A 81 -10.66 0.84 2.59
CA MET A 81 -10.22 -0.49 2.14
C MET A 81 -11.17 -1.60 2.58
N GLN A 82 -11.71 -1.53 3.80
CA GLN A 82 -12.65 -2.50 4.31
C GLN A 82 -14.02 -2.38 3.64
N ASP A 83 -14.60 -1.19 3.64
CA ASP A 83 -16.01 -0.96 3.31
C ASP A 83 -16.25 -0.87 1.80
N GLU A 84 -15.31 -0.29 1.04
CA GLU A 84 -15.45 -0.09 -0.40
C GLU A 84 -14.73 -1.18 -1.21
N LEU A 85 -13.56 -1.64 -0.74
CA LEU A 85 -12.76 -2.66 -1.45
C LEU A 85 -12.93 -4.08 -0.91
N GLY A 86 -13.52 -4.25 0.28
CA GLY A 86 -13.64 -5.56 0.94
C GLY A 86 -12.31 -6.13 1.45
N ILE A 87 -11.28 -5.29 1.59
CA ILE A 87 -9.93 -5.68 2.04
C ILE A 87 -9.80 -5.43 3.54
N ASN A 88 -9.89 -6.52 4.31
CA ASN A 88 -9.70 -6.48 5.75
C ASN A 88 -8.21 -6.52 6.11
N LEU A 89 -7.65 -5.38 6.51
CA LEU A 89 -6.26 -5.30 6.96
C LEU A 89 -6.10 -5.83 8.39
N HIS A 90 -5.05 -6.62 8.63
CA HIS A 90 -4.60 -6.92 9.99
C HIS A 90 -4.41 -5.61 10.79
N PRO A 91 -4.72 -5.56 12.10
CA PRO A 91 -4.58 -4.34 12.91
C PRO A 91 -3.19 -3.72 12.83
N ASP A 92 -2.17 -4.55 12.65
CA ASP A 92 -0.78 -4.10 12.62
C ASP A 92 -0.33 -3.50 11.26
N VAL A 93 -1.19 -3.49 10.24
CA VAL A 93 -0.87 -2.91 8.92
C VAL A 93 -1.42 -1.49 8.82
N LEU A 94 -0.54 -0.49 8.70
CA LEU A 94 -0.93 0.91 8.59
C LEU A 94 -0.81 1.39 7.13
N PRO A 95 -1.93 1.70 6.44
CA PRO A 95 -1.89 2.25 5.08
C PRO A 95 -1.53 3.75 5.09
N PHE A 96 -0.54 4.13 4.28
CA PHE A 96 -0.08 5.53 4.16
C PHE A 96 -0.39 6.18 2.81
N SER A 97 -0.67 5.38 1.78
CA SER A 97 -1.03 5.87 0.44
C SER A 97 -2.35 6.66 0.43
N ASN A 98 -2.46 7.64 -0.47
CA ASN A 98 -3.72 8.37 -0.71
C ASN A 98 -4.69 7.59 -1.59
N ILE A 99 -4.23 6.52 -2.25
CA ILE A 99 -5.01 5.67 -3.16
C ILE A 99 -4.82 4.19 -2.80
N PRO A 100 -5.06 3.78 -1.54
CA PRO A 100 -4.69 2.47 -1.04
C PRO A 100 -5.40 1.34 -1.81
N ALA A 101 -4.63 0.40 -2.31
CA ALA A 101 -5.06 -0.75 -3.12
C ALA A 101 -5.88 -0.39 -4.38
N TYR A 102 -5.85 0.88 -4.81
CA TYR A 102 -6.64 1.33 -5.94
C TYR A 102 -5.91 1.09 -7.26
N LEU A 103 -6.49 0.23 -8.09
CA LEU A 103 -6.10 0.09 -9.49
C LEU A 103 -6.89 1.11 -10.32
N PRO A 104 -6.25 2.05 -11.04
CA PRO A 104 -6.97 2.97 -11.92
C PRO A 104 -7.10 2.36 -13.33
N PRO A 105 -8.21 1.69 -13.69
CA PRO A 105 -8.31 0.95 -14.96
C PRO A 105 -8.37 1.88 -16.19
N PHE A 106 -8.82 3.13 -16.02
CA PHE A 106 -8.99 4.08 -17.11
C PHE A 106 -7.86 5.10 -17.20
N LEU A 107 -6.78 4.98 -16.42
CA LEU A 107 -5.67 5.93 -16.47
C LEU A 107 -5.11 6.11 -17.90
N LEU A 108 -5.12 5.03 -18.67
CA LEU A 108 -4.63 4.99 -20.06
C LEU A 108 -5.69 5.43 -21.09
N ARG A 109 -6.91 5.80 -20.68
CA ARG A 109 -7.96 6.37 -21.53
C ARG A 109 -7.93 7.90 -21.42
N PRO A 110 -7.37 8.63 -22.42
CA PRO A 110 -7.16 10.08 -22.34
C PRO A 110 -8.45 10.90 -22.25
N ASP A 111 -9.62 10.31 -22.55
CA ASP A 111 -10.95 10.93 -22.48
C ASP A 111 -11.74 10.59 -21.20
N ARG A 112 -11.10 9.93 -20.21
CA ARG A 112 -11.79 9.42 -19.01
C ARG A 112 -11.11 9.72 -17.68
N ALA A 113 -9.79 9.55 -17.56
CA ALA A 113 -9.11 9.62 -16.25
C ALA A 113 -8.28 10.88 -16.01
N MET A 114 -7.66 11.45 -17.05
CA MET A 114 -6.91 12.70 -16.97
C MET A 114 -7.37 13.58 -18.13
N THR A 115 -8.31 14.48 -17.89
CA THR A 115 -8.65 15.53 -18.86
C THR A 115 -7.62 16.64 -18.75
N MET A 116 -7.05 17.06 -19.87
CA MET A 116 -6.37 18.35 -19.93
C MET A 116 -7.45 19.43 -19.88
N LEU A 117 -7.27 20.46 -19.05
CA LEU A 117 -8.10 21.66 -19.14
C LEU A 117 -7.68 22.40 -20.42
N GLU A 118 -8.65 22.72 -21.28
CA GLU A 118 -8.45 23.66 -22.39
C GLU A 118 -8.11 25.06 -21.90
#